data_AF-A0A8S9XAI5-F1
#
_entry.id   AF-A0A8S9XAI5-F1
#
_cell.length_a   1.000
_cell.length_b   1.000
_cell.length_c   1.000
_cell.angle_alpha   90.00
_cell.angle_beta   90.00
_cell.angle_gamma   90.00
#
_symmetry.space_group_name_H-M   'P 1'
#
loop_
_entity.id
_entity.type
_entity.pdbx_description
1 polymer ?
#
loop_
_entity_poly.entity_id
_entity_poly.type
_entity_poly.pdbx_seq_one_letter_code
_entity_poly.pdbx_strand_id
1 'polypeptide(L)'
;MEVYKIAVILCAIGVPSYSKVYYFCDLARRLKFKYYPQYVQNVSLATCIAGYRGYDTSHKLIHPNGRIYYGIFGLESKNSYCNKGEFMDDYLGRDLECLAAVLSEPRMHYMYERLCAPDLTARGECWENDYFKVDDVWIPLFPDIFDETYGEEHAIVRYLKTKGIDYNVPFGVKEKADNSH
;
A
#
# COMPACT_ATOMS: atom_id res chain seq x y z
N MET A 1 -52.94 26.17 25.08
CA MET A 1 -52.69 24.76 24.74
C MET A 1 -51.47 24.72 23.85
N GLU A 2 -50.30 24.43 24.43
CA GLU A 2 -49.04 24.34 23.71
C GLU A 2 -48.95 22.98 23.01
N VAL A 3 -48.79 23.00 21.69
CA VAL A 3 -48.55 21.81 20.88
C VAL A 3 -47.04 21.62 20.80
N TYR A 4 -46.51 20.73 21.62
CA TYR A 4 -45.10 20.33 21.57
C TYR A 4 -44.80 19.72 20.20
N LYS A 5 -44.02 20.43 19.38
CA LYS A 5 -43.46 19.90 18.13
C LYS A 5 -42.36 18.92 18.49
N ILE A 6 -42.66 17.63 18.37
CA ILE A 6 -41.70 16.54 18.56
C ILE A 6 -40.67 16.62 17.44
N ALA A 7 -39.43 16.94 17.78
CA ALA A 7 -38.29 16.83 16.87
C ALA A 7 -37.92 15.34 16.76
N VAL A 8 -38.19 14.75 15.59
CA VAL A 8 -37.72 13.40 15.26
C VAL A 8 -36.24 13.51 14.89
N ILE A 9 -35.36 13.17 15.82
CA ILE A 9 -33.93 13.01 15.57
C ILE A 9 -33.77 11.66 14.84
N LEU A 10 -33.61 11.70 13.52
CA LEU A 10 -33.13 10.58 12.73
C LEU A 10 -31.66 10.33 13.07
N CYS A 11 -31.40 9.48 14.06
CA CYS A 11 -30.09 8.85 14.19
C CYS A 11 -29.89 7.93 12.99
N ALA A 12 -29.22 8.44 11.95
CA ALA A 12 -28.65 7.60 10.92
C ALA A 12 -27.67 6.64 11.62
N ILE A 13 -28.07 5.37 11.74
CA ILE A 13 -27.19 4.31 12.20
C ILE A 13 -26.18 4.10 11.07
N GLY A 14 -25.10 4.89 11.08
CA GLY A 14 -23.94 4.61 10.25
C GLY A 14 -23.43 3.23 10.65
N VAL A 15 -23.33 2.32 9.68
CA VAL A 15 -22.56 1.09 9.86
C VAL A 15 -21.17 1.56 10.30
N PRO A 16 -20.62 1.08 11.44
CA PRO A 16 -19.28 1.46 11.84
C PRO A 16 -18.32 1.02 10.73
N SER A 17 -17.81 1.99 9.96
CA SER A 17 -16.71 1.77 9.06
C SER A 17 -15.48 1.58 9.92
N TYR A 18 -15.04 0.34 10.09
CA TYR A 18 -13.81 -0.01 10.80
C TYR A 18 -12.61 0.36 9.93
N SER A 19 -12.37 1.66 9.74
CA SER A 19 -11.13 2.17 9.16
C SER A 19 -10.02 1.98 10.18
N LYS A 20 -8.86 1.53 9.71
CA LYS A 20 -7.67 1.36 10.54
C LYS A 20 -6.43 1.81 9.80
N VAL A 21 -5.71 2.71 10.45
CA VAL A 21 -4.36 3.11 10.04
C VAL A 21 -3.37 2.35 10.91
N TYR A 22 -2.52 1.55 10.30
CA TYR A 22 -1.49 0.80 11.01
C TYR A 22 -0.21 1.62 11.19
N TYR A 23 0.45 1.50 12.34
CA TYR A 23 1.88 1.76 12.39
C TYR A 23 2.62 0.63 11.64
N PHE A 24 3.70 0.95 10.92
CA PHE A 24 4.35 0.00 10.02
C PHE A 24 4.80 -1.30 10.72
N CYS A 25 5.27 -1.23 11.97
CA CYS A 25 5.61 -2.46 12.72
C CYS A 25 4.39 -3.24 13.19
N ASP A 26 3.25 -2.60 13.44
CA ASP A 26 2.02 -3.30 13.79
C ASP A 26 1.49 -4.07 12.58
N LEU A 27 1.59 -3.49 11.38
CA LEU A 27 1.28 -4.19 10.14
C LEU A 27 2.25 -5.35 9.92
N ALA A 28 3.56 -5.12 9.99
CA ALA A 28 4.57 -6.16 9.80
C ALA A 28 4.36 -7.35 10.75
N ARG A 29 4.10 -7.07 12.03
CA ARG A 29 3.75 -8.08 13.05
C ARG A 29 2.51 -8.86 12.66
N ARG A 30 1.43 -8.17 12.26
CA ARG A 30 0.17 -8.80 11.85
C ARG A 30 0.40 -9.69 10.63
N LEU A 31 1.13 -9.22 9.61
CA LEU A 31 1.47 -10.00 8.43
C LEU A 31 2.29 -11.24 8.80
N LYS A 32 3.32 -11.08 9.63
CA LYS A 32 4.22 -12.16 10.06
C LYS A 32 3.53 -13.26 10.86
N PHE A 33 2.68 -12.90 11.83
CA PHE A 33 2.13 -13.88 12.75
C PHE A 33 0.76 -14.42 12.34
N LYS A 34 -0.02 -13.68 11.54
CA LYS A 34 -1.37 -14.11 11.14
C LYS A 34 -1.45 -14.62 9.72
N TYR A 35 -0.64 -14.09 8.80
CA TYR A 35 -0.83 -14.31 7.36
C TYR A 35 0.34 -15.04 6.69
N TYR A 36 1.55 -14.94 7.24
CA TYR A 36 2.70 -15.69 6.75
C TYR A 36 2.65 -17.17 7.21
N PRO A 37 3.02 -18.14 6.36
CA PRO A 37 3.35 -18.01 4.94
C PRO A 37 2.14 -18.19 4.02
N GLN A 38 0.92 -18.37 4.56
CA GLN A 38 -0.24 -18.78 3.76
C GLN A 38 -0.65 -17.73 2.70
N TYR A 39 -0.68 -16.46 3.08
CA TYR A 39 -1.19 -15.36 2.24
C TYR A 39 -0.12 -14.35 1.83
N VAL A 40 1.01 -14.29 2.56
CA VAL A 40 2.11 -13.38 2.28
C VAL A 40 3.44 -14.12 2.40
N GLN A 41 4.25 -14.07 1.34
CA GLN A 41 5.60 -14.65 1.34
C GLN A 41 6.66 -13.63 1.75
N ASN A 42 6.47 -12.36 1.40
CA ASN A 42 7.40 -11.27 1.67
C ASN A 42 6.71 -10.18 2.49
N VAL A 43 6.89 -10.25 3.82
CA VAL A 43 6.30 -9.31 4.78
C VAL A 43 6.84 -7.89 4.56
N SER A 44 8.14 -7.77 4.28
CA SER A 44 8.80 -6.49 4.04
C SER A 44 8.24 -5.77 2.80
N LEU A 45 8.09 -6.49 1.68
CA LEU A 45 7.50 -5.94 0.45
C LEU A 45 6.05 -5.54 0.66
N ALA A 46 5.21 -6.41 1.25
CA ALA A 46 3.81 -6.07 1.50
C ALA A 46 3.67 -4.85 2.44
N THR A 47 4.53 -4.73 3.46
CA THR A 47 4.56 -3.57 4.35
C THR A 47 4.97 -2.30 3.60
N CYS A 48 5.96 -2.37 2.72
CA CYS A 48 6.36 -1.23 1.89
C CYS A 48 5.24 -0.76 0.96
N ILE A 49 4.57 -1.70 0.27
CA ILE A 49 3.42 -1.42 -0.61
C ILE A 49 2.33 -0.69 0.16
N ALA A 50 2.04 -1.13 1.39
CA ALA A 50 1.08 -0.47 2.26
C ALA A 50 1.45 0.97 2.64
N GLY A 51 2.75 1.27 2.72
CA GLY A 51 3.24 2.62 3.01
C GLY A 51 2.83 3.65 1.97
N TYR A 52 2.67 3.25 0.71
CA TYR A 52 2.17 4.13 -0.36
C TYR A 52 0.68 4.49 -0.24
N ARG A 53 -0.01 3.93 0.76
CA ARG A 53 -1.41 4.23 1.11
C ARG A 53 -1.53 4.69 2.55
N GLY A 54 -0.41 5.16 3.14
CA GLY A 54 -0.35 5.60 4.53
C GLY A 54 -0.71 4.49 5.54
N TYR A 55 -0.60 3.22 5.16
CA TYR A 55 -1.03 2.08 5.97
C TYR A 55 -2.53 2.10 6.36
N ASP A 56 -3.36 2.79 5.58
CA ASP A 56 -4.79 2.98 5.82
C ASP A 56 -5.63 1.93 5.09
N THR A 57 -6.35 1.09 5.84
CA THR A 57 -7.30 0.12 5.26
C THR A 57 -8.45 0.79 4.53
N SER A 58 -8.76 2.05 4.81
CA SER A 58 -9.82 2.79 4.13
C SER A 58 -9.37 3.68 2.98
N HIS A 59 -8.09 3.59 2.55
CA HIS A 59 -7.59 4.42 1.46
C HIS A 59 -8.41 4.21 0.18
N LYS A 60 -8.70 5.31 -0.52
CA LYS A 60 -9.42 5.29 -1.78
C LYS A 60 -8.81 6.27 -2.76
N LEU A 61 -8.38 5.78 -3.92
CA LEU A 61 -7.84 6.56 -5.00
C LEU A 61 -8.72 6.40 -6.25
N ILE A 62 -9.21 7.51 -6.79
CA ILE A 62 -10.03 7.54 -8.00
C ILE A 62 -9.18 8.05 -9.15
N HIS A 63 -8.89 7.17 -10.11
CA HIS A 63 -8.15 7.51 -11.31
C HIS A 63 -9.03 8.37 -12.25
N PRO A 64 -8.46 9.32 -13.02
CA PRO A 64 -9.23 10.18 -13.94
C PRO A 64 -10.08 9.44 -14.98
N ASN A 65 -9.71 8.19 -15.28
CA ASN A 65 -10.46 7.31 -16.19
C ASN A 65 -11.61 6.53 -15.51
N GLY A 66 -11.90 6.81 -14.24
CA GLY A 66 -12.99 6.18 -13.48
C GLY A 66 -12.62 4.88 -12.75
N ARG A 67 -11.40 4.34 -12.92
CA ARG A 67 -10.92 3.22 -12.10
C ARG A 67 -10.79 3.66 -10.64
N ILE A 68 -11.07 2.74 -9.72
CA ILE A 68 -10.98 3.01 -8.29
C ILE A 68 -10.09 1.95 -7.65
N TYR A 69 -9.12 2.41 -6.87
CA TYR A 69 -8.19 1.61 -6.09
C TYR A 69 -8.53 1.76 -4.61
N TYR A 70 -8.65 0.64 -3.91
CA TYR A 70 -9.12 0.58 -2.53
C TYR A 70 -8.10 -0.07 -1.61
N GLY A 71 -8.21 0.29 -0.34
CA GLY A 71 -7.58 -0.45 0.74
C GLY A 71 -6.10 -0.17 0.90
N ILE A 72 -5.55 -0.85 1.91
CA ILE A 72 -4.17 -0.66 2.34
C ILE A 72 -3.14 -0.97 1.24
N PHE A 73 -3.48 -1.80 0.25
CA PHE A 73 -2.60 -2.12 -0.88
C PHE A 73 -2.99 -1.45 -2.20
N GLY A 74 -4.01 -0.58 -2.22
CA GLY A 74 -4.44 0.13 -3.43
C GLY A 74 -4.90 -0.81 -4.55
N LEU A 75 -5.80 -1.74 -4.24
CA LEU A 75 -6.26 -2.80 -5.14
C LEU A 75 -7.43 -2.32 -6.01
N GLU A 76 -7.36 -2.61 -7.31
CA GLU A 76 -8.44 -2.30 -8.24
C GLU A 76 -9.54 -3.36 -8.18
N SER A 77 -10.79 -2.92 -8.17
CA SER A 77 -11.96 -3.80 -8.15
C SER A 77 -12.27 -4.36 -9.54
N LYS A 78 -11.41 -5.24 -10.08
CA LYS A 78 -11.45 -5.71 -11.49
C LYS A 78 -12.25 -6.98 -11.74
N ASN A 79 -12.25 -7.94 -10.82
CA ASN A 79 -12.87 -9.25 -11.02
C ASN A 79 -13.80 -9.59 -9.84
N SER A 80 -14.61 -10.65 -9.95
CA SER A 80 -15.57 -11.05 -8.89
C SER A 80 -14.90 -11.48 -7.59
N TYR A 81 -13.64 -11.92 -7.64
CA TYR A 81 -12.86 -12.37 -6.48
C TYR A 81 -12.32 -11.17 -5.67
N CYS A 82 -11.77 -10.19 -6.39
CA CYS A 82 -11.23 -8.94 -5.89
C CYS A 82 -12.25 -7.81 -6.11
N ASN A 83 -13.45 -7.90 -5.50
CA ASN A 83 -14.56 -6.98 -5.76
C ASN A 83 -15.17 -6.31 -4.51
N LYS A 84 -15.59 -5.05 -4.69
CA LYS A 84 -16.60 -4.29 -3.90
C LYS A 84 -16.28 -3.89 -2.46
N GLY A 85 -15.09 -3.37 -2.20
CA GLY A 85 -14.84 -2.62 -0.95
C GLY A 85 -14.68 -3.48 0.30
N GLU A 86 -14.57 -4.82 0.14
CA GLU A 86 -14.08 -5.70 1.21
C GLU A 86 -12.62 -5.42 1.58
N PHE A 87 -11.89 -4.69 0.73
CA PHE A 87 -10.54 -4.19 1.02
C PHE A 87 -10.49 -3.06 2.05
N MET A 88 -11.66 -2.64 2.56
CA MET A 88 -11.79 -1.55 3.52
C MET A 88 -12.06 -2.02 4.95
N ASP A 89 -11.97 -3.32 5.19
CA ASP A 89 -12.05 -3.90 6.53
C ASP A 89 -10.65 -4.22 7.11
N ASP A 90 -10.64 -4.75 8.33
CA ASP A 90 -9.39 -5.11 9.01
C ASP A 90 -8.86 -6.50 8.63
N TYR A 91 -9.61 -7.31 7.89
CA TYR A 91 -9.26 -8.66 7.50
C TYR A 91 -8.48 -8.69 6.17
N LEU A 92 -7.15 -8.59 6.29
CA LEU A 92 -6.23 -8.54 5.14
C LEU A 92 -6.07 -9.86 4.34
N GLY A 93 -6.82 -10.92 4.64
CA GLY A 93 -6.60 -12.23 4.01
C GLY A 93 -6.84 -12.18 2.50
N ARG A 94 -8.02 -11.65 2.11
CA ARG A 94 -8.40 -11.50 0.70
C ARG A 94 -7.56 -10.43 0.00
N ASP A 95 -7.27 -9.33 0.70
CA ASP A 95 -6.38 -8.27 0.23
C ASP A 95 -5.03 -8.82 -0.21
N LEU A 96 -4.44 -9.71 0.60
CA LEU A 96 -3.15 -10.32 0.32
C LEU A 96 -3.19 -11.28 -0.86
N GLU A 97 -4.27 -12.04 -1.05
CA GLU A 97 -4.44 -12.89 -2.24
C GLU A 97 -4.57 -12.05 -3.52
N CYS A 98 -5.33 -10.96 -3.46
CA CYS A 98 -5.45 -10.02 -4.57
C CYS A 98 -4.11 -9.29 -4.84
N LEU A 99 -3.36 -8.93 -3.80
CA LEU A 99 -2.01 -8.40 -3.94
C LEU A 99 -1.08 -9.42 -4.60
N ALA A 100 -1.13 -10.70 -4.20
CA ALA A 100 -0.34 -11.75 -4.84
C ALA A 100 -0.68 -11.90 -6.32
N ALA A 101 -1.96 -11.79 -6.70
CA ALA A 101 -2.36 -11.76 -8.11
C ALA A 101 -1.80 -10.53 -8.85
N VAL A 102 -1.81 -9.34 -8.24
CA VAL A 102 -1.16 -8.15 -8.82
C VAL A 102 0.34 -8.37 -9.01
N LEU A 103 1.04 -8.93 -8.01
CA LEU A 103 2.48 -9.19 -8.06
C LEU A 103 2.86 -10.37 -8.97
N SER A 104 1.89 -11.16 -9.44
CA SER A 104 2.14 -12.20 -10.45
C SER A 104 2.34 -11.63 -11.85
N GLU A 105 1.90 -10.38 -12.10
CA GLU A 105 2.18 -9.65 -13.34
C GLU A 105 3.62 -9.11 -13.28
N PRO A 106 4.55 -9.54 -14.16
CA PRO A 106 5.96 -9.16 -14.08
C PRO A 106 6.20 -7.66 -14.04
N ARG A 107 5.40 -6.89 -14.79
CA ARG A 107 5.53 -5.43 -14.81
C ARG A 107 5.18 -4.79 -13.46
N MET A 108 4.11 -5.26 -12.82
CA MET A 108 3.68 -4.76 -11.51
C MET A 108 4.65 -5.17 -10.42
N HIS A 109 5.16 -6.41 -10.50
CA HIS A 109 6.18 -6.90 -9.57
C HIS A 109 7.44 -6.03 -9.62
N TYR A 110 7.98 -5.80 -10.82
CA TYR A 110 9.16 -4.95 -11.01
C TYR A 110 8.94 -3.53 -10.46
N MET A 111 7.79 -2.91 -10.76
CA MET A 111 7.48 -1.57 -10.26
C MET A 111 7.51 -1.51 -8.74
N TYR A 112 6.89 -2.46 -8.04
CA TYR A 112 6.90 -2.48 -6.59
C TYR A 112 8.27 -2.83 -6.01
N GLU A 113 9.04 -3.77 -6.59
CA GLU A 113 10.41 -4.02 -6.16
C GLU A 113 11.28 -2.77 -6.29
N ARG A 114 11.17 -2.07 -7.42
CA ARG A 114 11.93 -0.84 -7.66
C ARG A 114 11.56 0.24 -6.66
N LEU A 115 10.26 0.48 -6.46
CA LEU A 115 9.72 1.47 -5.53
C LEU A 115 10.03 1.12 -4.06
N CYS A 116 10.22 -0.16 -3.74
CA CYS A 116 10.58 -0.62 -2.40
C CYS A 116 12.09 -0.85 -2.22
N ALA A 117 12.91 -0.36 -3.15
CA ALA A 117 14.36 -0.47 -3.07
C ALA A 117 14.95 0.53 -2.04
N PRO A 118 16.14 0.26 -1.48
CA PRO A 118 16.74 1.08 -0.42
C PRO A 118 17.07 2.53 -0.76
N ASP A 119 17.16 2.92 -2.04
CA ASP A 119 17.31 4.32 -2.46
C ASP A 119 15.98 5.10 -2.48
N LEU A 120 14.84 4.39 -2.48
CA LEU A 120 13.49 4.97 -2.46
C LEU A 120 12.78 4.75 -1.11
N THR A 121 13.45 4.15 -0.14
CA THR A 121 12.88 3.78 1.14
C THR A 121 13.83 4.05 2.31
N ALA A 122 13.26 4.24 3.49
CA ALA A 122 13.98 4.19 4.76
C ALA A 122 13.83 2.80 5.38
N ARG A 123 14.89 2.27 5.99
CA ARG A 123 14.82 1.01 6.75
C ARG A 123 14.17 1.25 8.10
N GLY A 124 13.17 0.45 8.44
CA GLY A 124 12.58 0.34 9.76
C GLY A 124 12.81 -1.06 10.33
N GLU A 125 13.33 -1.15 11.56
CA GLU A 125 13.48 -2.43 12.24
C GLU A 125 12.27 -2.68 13.14
N CYS A 126 11.58 -3.80 12.94
CA CYS A 126 10.40 -4.15 13.70
C CYS A 126 10.67 -5.29 14.66
N TRP A 127 10.29 -5.07 15.91
CA TRP A 127 10.50 -5.97 17.03
C TRP A 127 9.17 -6.26 17.72
N GLU A 128 8.99 -7.50 18.16
CA GLU A 128 7.88 -7.89 19.04
C GLU A 128 8.17 -7.44 20.47
N ASN A 129 9.43 -7.59 20.86
CA ASN A 129 10.00 -7.19 22.13
C ASN A 129 11.53 -7.12 21.94
N ASP A 130 12.27 -6.84 23.01
CA ASP A 130 13.73 -6.63 22.99
C ASP A 130 14.55 -7.80 22.44
N TYR A 131 13.96 -9.00 22.30
CA TYR A 131 14.66 -10.22 21.89
C TYR A 131 14.19 -10.77 20.55
N PHE A 132 12.96 -10.48 20.14
CA PHE A 132 12.33 -11.10 18.98
C PHE A 132 12.12 -10.08 17.86
N LYS A 133 13.03 -10.10 16.87
CA LYS A 133 12.88 -9.34 15.64
C LYS A 133 11.77 -9.96 14.78
N VAL A 134 10.84 -9.12 14.34
CA VAL A 134 9.75 -9.48 13.42
C VAL A 134 10.28 -9.51 11.99
N ASP A 135 10.78 -8.36 11.52
CA ASP A 135 11.38 -8.19 10.20
C ASP A 135 12.13 -6.85 10.07
N ASP A 136 12.93 -6.71 9.01
CA ASP A 136 13.33 -5.42 8.46
C ASP A 136 12.31 -4.98 7.41
N VAL A 137 11.72 -3.80 7.58
CA VAL A 137 10.74 -3.26 6.64
C VAL A 137 11.26 -2.00 5.95
N TRP A 138 10.78 -1.77 4.73
CA TRP A 138 11.13 -0.61 3.92
C TRP A 138 9.95 0.36 3.89
N ILE A 139 10.20 1.61 4.29
CA ILE A 139 9.20 2.67 4.43
C ILE A 139 9.39 3.65 3.25
N PRO A 140 8.38 3.89 2.40
CA PRO A 140 8.52 4.79 1.26
C PRO A 140 8.97 6.20 1.64
N LEU A 141 9.97 6.74 0.92
CA LEU A 141 10.38 8.15 1.03
C LEU A 141 9.41 9.09 0.30
N PHE A 142 8.67 8.57 -0.69
CA PHE A 142 7.67 9.28 -1.49
C PHE A 142 6.30 8.60 -1.35
N PRO A 143 5.67 8.64 -0.16
CA PRO A 143 4.44 7.89 0.09
C PRO A 143 3.26 8.33 -0.78
N ASP A 144 3.27 9.58 -1.27
CA ASP A 144 2.25 10.21 -2.10
C ASP A 144 2.38 9.90 -3.60
N ILE A 145 3.45 9.21 -4.04
CA ILE A 145 3.74 9.01 -5.46
C ILE A 145 2.57 8.40 -6.22
N PHE A 146 1.81 7.49 -5.61
CA PHE A 146 0.64 6.90 -6.25
C PHE A 146 -0.56 7.82 -6.29
N ASP A 147 -0.75 8.69 -5.30
CA ASP A 147 -1.86 9.64 -5.31
C ASP A 147 -1.62 10.75 -6.35
N GLU A 148 -0.35 11.12 -6.60
CA GLU A 148 0.04 12.07 -7.64
C GLU A 148 0.03 11.48 -9.05
N THR A 149 0.41 10.20 -9.19
CA THR A 149 0.62 9.55 -10.49
C THR A 149 -0.48 8.59 -10.89
N TYR A 150 -1.43 8.35 -9.99
CA TYR A 150 -2.46 7.31 -10.08
C TYR A 150 -1.91 5.90 -10.29
N GLY A 151 -0.65 5.65 -9.90
CA GLY A 151 0.03 4.37 -10.10
C GLY A 151 0.43 4.08 -11.54
N GLU A 152 0.37 5.07 -12.43
CA GLU A 152 0.78 4.94 -13.82
C GLU A 152 2.31 5.01 -13.92
N GLU A 153 2.95 3.92 -14.36
CA GLU A 153 4.42 3.81 -14.39
C GLU A 153 5.10 4.97 -15.12
N HIS A 154 4.56 5.40 -16.26
CA HIS A 154 5.12 6.53 -17.02
C HIS A 154 5.04 7.87 -16.25
N ALA A 155 4.08 8.02 -15.34
CA ALA A 155 3.96 9.18 -14.46
C ALA A 155 4.87 9.03 -13.23
N ILE A 156 5.01 7.83 -12.68
CA ILE A 156 6.00 7.48 -11.63
C ILE A 156 7.42 7.81 -12.09
N VAL A 157 7.80 7.38 -13.30
CA VAL A 157 9.11 7.68 -13.89
C VAL A 157 9.36 9.18 -13.97
N ARG A 158 8.36 9.95 -14.41
CA ARG A 158 8.46 11.42 -14.47
C ARG A 158 8.58 12.04 -13.08
N TYR A 159 7.78 11.58 -12.12
CA TYR A 159 7.85 12.03 -10.73
C TYR A 159 9.25 11.83 -10.15
N LEU A 160 9.80 10.61 -10.24
CA LEU A 160 11.13 10.29 -9.72
C LEU A 160 12.23 11.09 -10.41
N LYS A 161 12.10 11.32 -11.72
CA LYS A 161 13.02 12.18 -12.47
C LYS A 161 13.06 13.61 -11.92
N THR A 162 11.92 14.18 -11.48
CA THR A 162 11.92 15.51 -10.84
C THR A 162 12.61 15.53 -9.47
N LYS A 163 12.80 14.37 -8.85
CA LYS A 163 13.56 14.19 -7.61
C LYS A 163 15.03 13.82 -7.87
N GLY A 164 15.45 13.76 -9.15
CA GLY A 164 16.81 13.40 -9.55
C GLY A 164 17.10 11.90 -9.50
N ILE A 165 16.07 11.05 -9.55
CA ILE A 165 16.19 9.58 -9.45
C ILE A 165 15.81 8.93 -10.78
N ASP A 166 16.67 8.05 -11.29
CA ASP A 166 16.34 7.20 -12.44
C ASP A 166 15.64 5.91 -11.98
N TYR A 167 14.39 5.76 -12.41
CA TYR A 167 13.60 4.55 -12.16
C TYR A 167 14.22 3.31 -12.81
N ASN A 168 14.86 3.45 -13.98
CA ASN A 168 15.37 2.32 -14.77
C ASN A 168 16.73 1.81 -14.28
N VAL A 169 17.40 2.55 -13.39
CA VAL A 169 18.65 2.12 -12.76
C VAL A 169 18.29 1.35 -11.49
N PRO A 170 18.46 0.01 -11.46
CA PRO A 170 18.15 -0.77 -10.26
C PRO A 170 19.12 -0.40 -9.13
N PHE A 171 18.61 -0.38 -7.90
CA PHE A 171 19.45 -0.20 -6.72
C PHE A 171 20.60 -1.20 -6.70
N GLY A 172 21.81 -0.73 -6.40
CA GLY A 172 23.02 -1.58 -6.37
C GLY A 172 23.71 -1.77 -7.72
N VAL A 173 23.12 -1.35 -8.83
CA VAL A 173 23.81 -1.28 -10.13
C VAL A 173 24.41 0.12 -10.28
N LYS A 174 25.71 0.25 -9.99
CA LYS A 174 26.44 1.48 -10.37
C LYS A 174 26.36 1.63 -11.88
N GLU A 175 25.97 2.80 -12.37
CA GLU A 175 26.26 3.20 -13.75
C GLU A 175 27.74 2.90 -14.01
N LYS A 176 28.02 2.05 -15.00
CA LYS A 176 29.34 2.10 -15.61
C LYS A 176 29.42 3.47 -16.26
N ALA A 177 30.03 4.42 -15.55
CA ALA A 177 30.42 5.68 -16.14
C ALA A 177 31.11 5.38 -17.47
N ASP A 178 30.58 6.02 -18.51
CA ASP A 178 30.97 5.94 -19.90
C ASP A 178 32.46 6.32 -20.03
N ASN A 179 33.33 5.31 -19.97
CA ASN A 179 34.70 5.43 -20.45
C ASN A 179 34.69 5.06 -21.93
N SER A 180 34.19 5.97 -22.76
CA SER A 180 34.47 5.98 -24.20
C SER A 180 35.40 7.17 -24.50
N HIS A 181 36.45 6.83 -25.24
CA HIS A 181 37.69 7.57 -25.47
C HIS A 181 37.55 8.91 -26.20
#